data_AF-A0A821GCH8-F1
#
_entry.id   AF-A0A821GCH8-F1
#
_cell.length_a   1.000
_cell.length_b   1.000
_cell.length_c   1.000
_cell.angle_alpha   90.00
_cell.angle_beta   90.00
_cell.angle_gamma   90.00
#
_symmetry.space_group_name_H-M   'P 1'
#
loop_
_entity.id
_entity.type
_entity.pdbx_description
1 polymer ?
#
loop_
_entity_poly.entity_id
_entity_poly.type
_entity_poly.pdbx_seq_one_letter_code
_entity_poly.pdbx_strand_id
1 'polypeptide(L)'
;MWYYTPRLSLPFSIQIVQGDDEFLTRVIASIPGKDPSINDWTQINVLLPAEKIKIYVRLNVSVGPLAFDDFIVDYCDQPRPSPPNILLACDFESSCTDKFISLPEYTYQWSLIEADDAVKQQSQAPPIDYTFGNGSGHYQHGTLCISRAIKRTALIFNTMDMQEIGTKPV
;
A
#
# COMPACT_ATOMS: atom_id res chain seq x y z
N MET A 1 -5.71 -4.70 0.80
CA MET A 1 -4.80 -4.03 -0.15
C MET A 1 -4.59 -4.94 -1.34
N TRP A 2 -4.69 -4.38 -2.53
CA TRP A 2 -4.34 -5.03 -3.78
C TRP A 2 -3.01 -4.48 -4.30
N TYR A 3 -2.23 -5.32 -4.96
CA TYR A 3 -0.99 -4.89 -5.59
C TYR A 3 -0.79 -5.55 -6.95
N TYR A 4 0.00 -4.89 -7.80
CA TYR A 4 0.38 -5.38 -9.13
C TYR A 4 1.86 -5.13 -9.40
N THR A 5 2.53 -6.12 -10.00
CA THR A 5 3.90 -5.97 -10.53
C THR A 5 4.07 -6.72 -11.86
N PRO A 6 4.63 -6.08 -12.89
CA PRO A 6 4.65 -6.62 -14.25
C PRO A 6 5.64 -7.77 -14.46
N ARG A 7 6.78 -7.81 -13.76
CA ARG A 7 7.86 -8.81 -13.96
C ARG A 7 8.85 -8.86 -12.80
N LEU A 8 8.95 -10.03 -12.15
CA LEU A 8 10.16 -10.82 -11.81
C LEU A 8 9.87 -11.71 -10.61
N SER A 9 10.24 -12.98 -10.75
CA SER A 9 10.34 -14.03 -9.73
C SER A 9 11.40 -13.68 -8.68
N LEU A 10 11.25 -12.54 -8.02
CA LEU A 10 12.15 -12.08 -6.97
C LEU A 10 11.33 -11.88 -5.71
N PRO A 11 11.75 -12.47 -4.59
CA PRO A 11 11.06 -12.27 -3.34
C PRO A 11 11.16 -10.79 -2.96
N PHE A 12 10.05 -10.07 -3.03
CA PHE A 12 9.92 -8.81 -2.33
C PHE A 12 9.20 -9.09 -1.01
N SER A 13 9.48 -8.26 -0.01
CA SER A 13 8.74 -8.27 1.25
C SER A 13 7.96 -6.98 1.34
N ILE A 14 6.65 -7.10 1.56
CA ILE A 14 5.89 -6.00 2.13
C ILE A 14 6.06 -6.12 3.64
N GLN A 15 6.79 -5.18 4.20
CA GLN A 15 6.91 -5.04 5.64
C GLN A 15 5.93 -3.99 6.08
N ILE A 16 5.07 -4.35 7.02
CA ILE A 16 4.30 -3.37 7.77
C ILE A 16 5.05 -3.09 9.05
N VAL A 17 5.38 -1.82 9.27
CA VAL A 17 6.17 -1.38 10.41
C VAL A 17 5.37 -0.36 11.21
N GLN A 18 5.52 -0.37 12.55
CA GLN A 18 4.81 0.49 13.50
C GLN A 18 5.79 1.39 14.27
N GLY A 19 5.51 2.69 14.36
CA GLY A 19 6.24 3.66 15.22
C GLY A 19 6.13 5.11 14.75
N ASP A 20 6.68 6.06 15.52
CA ASP A 20 6.77 7.48 15.14
C ASP A 20 8.06 7.83 14.38
N ASP A 21 9.07 6.97 14.51
CA ASP A 21 10.39 7.10 13.90
C ASP A 21 10.68 5.82 13.13
N GLU A 22 10.94 5.95 11.81
CA GLU A 22 11.22 4.84 10.90
C GLU A 22 12.35 3.90 11.38
N PHE A 23 13.29 4.41 12.18
CA PHE A 23 14.43 3.66 12.71
C PHE A 23 14.11 2.90 14.01
N LEU A 24 13.05 3.29 14.72
CA LEU A 24 12.57 2.62 15.94
C LEU A 24 11.38 1.69 15.66
N THR A 25 11.07 1.45 14.39
CA THR A 25 9.87 0.74 14.00
C THR A 25 9.95 -0.78 14.24
N ARG A 26 8.84 -1.38 14.67
CA ARG A 26 8.68 -2.84 14.81
C ARG A 26 8.03 -3.43 13.56
N VAL A 27 8.67 -4.42 12.93
CA VAL A 27 8.06 -5.20 11.83
C VAL A 27 6.95 -6.09 12.41
N ILE A 28 5.70 -5.80 12.08
CA ILE A 28 4.53 -6.56 12.56
C ILE A 28 4.08 -7.62 11.57
N ALA A 29 4.39 -7.45 10.29
CA ALA A 29 4.18 -8.47 9.27
C ALA A 29 5.21 -8.34 8.16
N SER A 30 5.63 -9.48 7.63
CA SER A 30 6.36 -9.58 6.36
C SER A 30 5.66 -10.61 5.52
N ILE A 31 5.27 -10.23 4.30
CA ILE A 31 4.73 -11.17 3.33
C ILE A 31 5.90 -11.57 2.44
N PRO A 32 6.50 -12.77 2.64
CA PRO A 32 7.54 -13.24 1.75
C PRO A 32 6.92 -13.39 0.36
N GLY A 33 7.62 -12.92 -0.67
CA GLY A 33 7.14 -12.85 -2.05
C GLY A 33 6.39 -14.11 -2.45
N LYS A 34 5.08 -13.99 -2.56
CA LYS A 34 4.25 -14.91 -3.33
C LYS A 34 4.43 -14.48 -4.77
N ASP A 35 4.70 -15.42 -5.68
CA ASP A 35 4.76 -15.11 -7.12
C ASP A 35 3.47 -14.37 -7.50
N PRO A 36 3.54 -13.06 -7.73
CA PRO A 36 2.35 -12.31 -8.07
C PRO A 36 1.89 -12.71 -9.46
N SER A 37 0.59 -12.67 -9.70
CA SER A 37 0.11 -12.72 -11.09
C SER A 37 0.76 -11.54 -11.81
N ILE A 38 1.46 -11.82 -12.92
CA ILE A 38 2.05 -10.79 -13.78
C ILE A 38 0.98 -10.05 -14.59
N ASN A 39 -0.26 -10.54 -14.57
CA ASN A 39 -1.37 -10.00 -15.35
C ASN A 39 -2.52 -9.49 -14.47
N ASP A 40 -2.55 -9.84 -13.18
CA ASP A 40 -3.68 -9.55 -12.30
C ASP A 40 -3.24 -8.94 -10.98
N TRP A 41 -4.14 -8.13 -10.43
CA TRP A 41 -4.07 -7.65 -9.07
C TRP A 41 -4.07 -8.82 -8.08
N THR A 42 -3.21 -8.74 -7.07
CA THR A 42 -3.09 -9.75 -6.02
C THR A 42 -3.52 -9.16 -4.67
N GLN A 43 -4.44 -9.84 -3.98
CA GLN A 43 -4.89 -9.42 -2.65
C GLN A 43 -3.89 -9.80 -1.56
N ILE A 44 -3.67 -8.88 -0.64
CA ILE A 44 -2.94 -9.08 0.60
C ILE A 44 -3.83 -8.74 1.80
N ASN A 45 -3.83 -9.65 2.76
CA ASN A 45 -4.46 -9.47 4.07
C ASN A 45 -3.40 -9.63 5.17
N VAL A 46 -3.34 -8.66 6.08
CA VAL A 46 -2.45 -8.68 7.24
C VAL A 46 -3.27 -8.42 8.49
N LEU A 47 -3.07 -9.24 9.51
CA LEU A 47 -3.62 -9.00 10.85
C LEU A 47 -2.71 -8.02 11.59
N LEU A 48 -3.28 -6.90 12.03
CA LEU A 48 -2.59 -5.85 12.76
C LEU A 48 -2.87 -6.00 14.27
N PRO A 49 -1.94 -5.62 15.15
CA PRO A 49 -2.18 -5.63 16.59
C PRO A 49 -3.22 -4.55 16.96
N ALA A 50 -3.98 -4.80 18.04
CA ALA A 50 -4.99 -3.88 18.56
C ALA A 50 -4.38 -2.72 19.36
N GLU A 51 -3.51 -1.94 18.74
CA GLU A 51 -2.79 -0.80 19.34
C GLU A 51 -2.61 0.35 18.36
N LYS A 52 -2.32 1.56 18.82
CA LYS A 52 -2.05 2.70 17.93
C LYS A 52 -0.85 2.39 17.05
N ILE A 53 -1.09 2.37 15.74
CA ILE A 53 -0.05 2.11 14.75
C ILE A 53 0.01 3.26 13.75
N LYS A 54 1.22 3.53 13.23
CA LYS A 54 1.45 4.15 11.92
C LYS A 54 1.92 3.04 11.00
N ILE A 55 1.38 2.95 9.79
CA ILE A 55 1.71 1.87 8.86
C ILE A 55 2.74 2.40 7.86
N TYR A 56 3.92 1.79 7.88
CA TYR A 56 4.93 1.96 6.83
C TYR A 56 4.88 0.72 5.94
N VAL A 57 4.58 0.86 4.65
CA VAL A 57 4.80 -0.21 3.68
C VAL A 57 6.21 -0.08 3.15
N ARG A 58 7.12 -0.88 3.71
CA ARG A 58 8.50 -0.96 3.22
C ARG A 58 8.64 -2.10 2.23
N LEU A 59 9.26 -1.79 1.09
CA LEU A 59 9.58 -2.77 0.07
C LEU A 59 11.07 -2.87 -0.13
N ASN A 60 11.53 -4.10 -0.26
CA ASN A 60 12.86 -4.42 -0.77
C ASN A 60 12.69 -4.95 -2.19
N VAL A 61 12.64 -4.03 -3.16
CA VAL A 61 12.52 -4.37 -4.59
C VAL A 61 13.86 -4.15 -5.28
N SER A 62 14.21 -5.08 -6.17
CA SER A 62 15.45 -5.02 -6.95
C SER A 62 15.22 -4.48 -8.36
N VAL A 63 14.01 -4.61 -8.93
CA VAL A 63 13.67 -4.12 -10.27
C VAL A 63 12.14 -3.98 -10.46
N GLY A 64 11.70 -2.99 -11.24
CA GLY A 64 10.33 -2.88 -11.76
C GLY A 64 9.42 -1.87 -11.02
N PRO A 65 8.35 -1.38 -11.68
CA PRO A 65 7.31 -0.61 -11.02
C PRO A 65 6.44 -1.52 -10.14
N LEU A 66 5.89 -0.95 -9.07
CA LEU A 66 4.89 -1.58 -8.22
C LEU A 66 3.70 -0.65 -8.11
N ALA A 67 2.50 -1.20 -8.26
CA ALA A 67 1.25 -0.48 -8.05
C ALA A 67 0.51 -1.04 -6.83
N PHE A 68 -0.15 -0.17 -6.08
CA PHE A 68 -1.08 -0.49 -5.00
C PHE A 68 -2.42 0.15 -5.25
N ASP A 69 -3.48 -0.62 -5.00
CA ASP A 69 -4.86 -0.15 -5.04
C ASP A 69 -5.67 -0.73 -3.87
N ASP A 70 -6.81 -0.12 -3.56
CA ASP A 70 -7.80 -0.58 -2.59
C ASP A 70 -7.20 -0.93 -1.21
N PHE A 71 -6.67 0.09 -0.55
CA PHE A 71 -6.11 -0.01 0.80
C PHE A 71 -7.21 0.09 1.86
N ILE A 72 -7.46 -1.01 2.57
CA ILE A 72 -8.52 -1.10 3.58
C ILE A 72 -7.90 -1.55 4.91
N VAL A 73 -8.27 -0.87 5.99
CA VAL A 73 -7.98 -1.22 7.39
C VAL A 73 -9.31 -1.29 8.15
N ASP A 74 -9.60 -2.44 8.74
CA ASP A 74 -10.81 -2.66 9.54
C ASP A 74 -10.49 -3.33 10.88
N TYR A 75 -11.41 -3.24 11.84
CA TYR A 75 -11.33 -4.01 13.08
C TYR A 75 -11.64 -5.49 12.82
N CYS A 76 -10.76 -6.36 13.33
CA CYS A 76 -10.89 -7.82 13.23
C CYS A 76 -11.22 -8.51 14.56
N ASP A 77 -11.49 -7.76 15.64
CA ASP A 77 -11.83 -8.34 16.94
C ASP A 77 -13.13 -9.13 16.87
N GLN A 78 -13.14 -10.33 17.46
CA GLN A 78 -14.31 -11.21 17.47
C GLN A 78 -15.18 -10.94 18.71
N PRO A 79 -16.53 -10.92 18.58
CA PRO A 79 -17.26 -11.05 17.32
C PRO A 79 -17.12 -9.78 16.48
N ARG A 80 -16.80 -9.96 15.18
CA ARG A 80 -16.61 -8.83 14.26
C ARG A 80 -17.88 -7.98 14.26
N PRO A 81 -17.81 -6.67 14.55
CA PRO A 81 -18.99 -5.83 14.49
C PRO A 81 -19.63 -5.93 13.10
N SER A 82 -20.97 -6.00 13.07
CA SER A 82 -21.75 -6.00 11.84
C SER A 82 -22.57 -4.70 11.80
N PRO A 83 -22.31 -3.80 10.84
CA PRO A 83 -21.32 -3.89 9.76
C PRO A 83 -19.85 -3.73 10.24
N PRO A 84 -18.86 -4.18 9.45
CA PRO A 84 -17.44 -4.02 9.78
C PRO A 84 -17.12 -2.55 10.10
N ASN A 85 -16.40 -2.33 11.20
CA ASN A 85 -15.91 -0.99 11.51
C ASN A 85 -14.66 -0.71 10.66
N ILE A 86 -14.86 -0.05 9.52
CA ILE A 86 -13.79 0.36 8.60
C ILE A 86 -13.13 1.62 9.17
N LEU A 87 -11.87 1.49 9.55
CA LEU A 87 -11.07 2.59 10.09
C LEU A 87 -10.49 3.45 8.97
N LEU A 88 -10.16 2.82 7.85
CA LEU A 88 -9.66 3.46 6.66
C LEU A 88 -10.04 2.61 5.44
N ALA A 89 -10.55 3.27 4.41
CA ALA A 89 -10.64 2.71 3.07
C ALA A 89 -10.12 3.76 2.10
N CYS A 90 -9.30 3.32 1.16
CA CYS A 90 -8.73 4.17 0.13
C CYS A 90 -8.69 3.43 -1.20
N ASP A 91 -9.59 3.83 -2.08
CA ASP A 91 -9.71 3.43 -3.48
C ASP A 91 -8.98 4.40 -4.42
N PHE A 92 -8.29 5.39 -3.86
CA PHE A 92 -7.53 6.42 -4.57
C PHE A 92 -8.30 7.36 -5.51
N GLU A 93 -9.64 7.34 -5.48
CA GLU A 93 -10.44 8.12 -6.43
C GLU A 93 -10.73 9.56 -6.01
N SER A 94 -10.84 9.87 -4.70
CA SER A 94 -11.11 11.26 -4.30
C SER A 94 -10.94 11.64 -2.83
N SER A 95 -10.88 10.68 -1.88
CA SER A 95 -11.08 11.03 -0.45
C SER A 95 -9.91 10.74 0.50
N CYS A 96 -8.90 10.01 0.04
CA CYS A 96 -7.88 9.43 0.91
C CYS A 96 -6.45 9.61 0.42
N THR A 97 -6.27 10.13 -0.79
CA THR A 97 -4.96 10.25 -1.47
C THR A 97 -3.98 11.15 -0.72
N ASP A 98 -4.49 12.14 0.01
CA ASP A 98 -3.73 13.05 0.87
C ASP A 98 -3.14 12.37 2.12
N LYS A 99 -3.65 11.20 2.50
CA LYS A 99 -3.15 10.41 3.65
C LYS A 99 -1.90 9.58 3.32
N PHE A 100 -1.50 9.57 2.04
CA PHE A 100 -0.45 8.71 1.49
C PHE A 100 0.74 9.60 1.12
N ILE A 101 1.87 9.44 1.81
CA ILE A 101 3.05 10.28 1.61
C ILE A 101 4.23 9.41 1.18
N SER A 102 4.81 9.77 0.04
CA SER A 102 6.11 9.26 -0.40
C SER A 102 7.20 9.96 0.38
N LEU A 103 8.05 9.18 1.05
CA LEU A 103 9.17 9.73 1.81
C LEU A 103 10.31 10.18 0.87
N PRO A 104 10.77 11.44 0.96
CA PRO A 104 11.77 11.99 0.04
C PRO A 104 13.15 11.35 0.16
N GLU A 105 13.49 10.75 1.31
CA GLU A 105 14.77 10.08 1.56
C GLU A 105 14.93 8.75 0.78
N TYR A 106 13.85 8.22 0.20
CA TYR A 106 13.87 6.98 -0.57
C TYR A 106 14.02 7.23 -2.08
N THR A 107 14.82 6.40 -2.77
CA THR A 107 15.05 6.57 -4.23
C THR A 107 13.89 6.14 -5.12
N TYR A 108 12.86 5.57 -4.52
CA TYR A 108 11.65 5.11 -5.19
C TYR A 108 10.53 6.01 -4.68
N GLN A 109 9.89 6.72 -5.60
CA GLN A 109 8.88 7.71 -5.27
C GLN A 109 7.52 7.18 -5.68
N TRP A 110 6.54 7.39 -4.81
CA TRP A 110 5.14 7.05 -5.04
C TRP A 110 4.41 8.25 -5.61
N SER A 111 3.60 7.98 -6.63
CA SER A 111 2.74 8.96 -7.27
C SER A 111 1.39 8.32 -7.55
N LEU A 112 0.33 9.08 -7.30
CA LEU A 112 -1.00 8.76 -7.81
C LEU A 112 -0.99 8.88 -9.34
N ILE A 113 -1.49 7.86 -10.03
CA ILE A 113 -1.59 7.86 -11.50
C ILE A 113 -2.92 7.27 -11.95
N GLU A 114 -3.49 7.81 -13.03
CA GLU A 114 -4.61 7.22 -13.76
C GLU A 114 -4.11 6.06 -14.64
N ALA A 115 -4.84 4.94 -14.68
CA ALA A 115 -4.41 3.74 -15.39
C ALA A 115 -4.16 3.97 -16.90
N ASP A 116 -4.99 4.79 -17.56
CA ASP A 116 -4.80 5.16 -18.96
C ASP A 116 -3.51 5.98 -19.18
N ASP A 117 -3.14 6.83 -18.24
CA ASP A 117 -1.91 7.61 -18.30
C ASP A 117 -0.68 6.72 -18.09
N ALA A 118 -0.78 5.72 -17.22
CA ALA A 118 0.27 4.72 -17.06
C ALA A 118 0.56 3.96 -18.37
N VAL A 119 -0.48 3.64 -19.16
CA VAL A 119 -0.34 3.01 -20.49
C VAL A 119 0.34 3.97 -21.47
N LYS A 120 -0.10 5.24 -21.52
CA LYS A 120 0.48 6.27 -22.41
C LYS A 120 1.96 6.51 -22.13
N GLN A 121 2.35 6.47 -20.86
CA GLN A 121 3.74 6.64 -20.42
C GLN A 121 4.63 5.40 -20.71
N GLN A 122 4.07 4.34 -21.29
CA GLN A 122 4.74 3.04 -21.43
C GLN A 122 5.32 2.53 -20.11
N SER A 123 4.68 2.93 -19.00
CA SER A 123 5.02 2.36 -17.71
C SER A 123 4.67 0.87 -17.77
N GLN A 124 5.42 0.04 -17.06
CA GLN A 124 5.03 -1.36 -16.90
C GLN A 124 3.95 -1.50 -15.80
N ALA A 125 3.27 -0.42 -15.43
CA ALA A 125 2.18 -0.45 -14.45
C ALA A 125 0.91 -1.07 -15.08
N PRO A 126 -0.10 -1.44 -14.26
CA PRO A 126 -1.28 -2.12 -14.77
C PRO A 126 -2.11 -1.18 -15.67
N PRO A 127 -2.66 -1.68 -16.79
CA PRO A 127 -3.44 -0.87 -17.72
C PRO A 127 -4.87 -0.58 -17.22
N ILE A 128 -5.27 -1.24 -16.14
CA ILE A 128 -6.58 -1.09 -15.51
C ILE A 128 -6.39 -0.94 -14.00
N ASP A 129 -7.13 0.00 -13.45
CA ASP A 129 -7.31 0.14 -12.02
C ASP A 129 -8.11 -1.04 -11.43
N TYR A 130 -7.89 -1.38 -10.14
CA TYR A 130 -8.63 -2.48 -9.52
C TYR A 130 -10.02 -2.05 -9.08
N THR A 131 -10.19 -0.87 -8.49
CA THR A 131 -11.47 -0.32 -8.01
C THR A 131 -12.54 -0.36 -9.11
N PHE A 132 -12.24 0.19 -10.28
CA PHE A 132 -13.20 0.27 -11.39
C PHE A 132 -13.02 -0.80 -12.48
N GLY A 133 -11.90 -1.53 -12.46
CA GLY A 133 -11.59 -2.52 -13.49
C GLY A 133 -11.40 -1.90 -14.89
N ASN A 134 -11.04 -0.61 -14.96
CA ASN A 134 -10.90 0.12 -16.22
C ASN A 134 -9.78 1.16 -16.17
N GLY A 135 -9.55 1.82 -17.32
CA GLY A 135 -8.47 2.79 -17.51
C GLY A 135 -8.64 4.13 -16.79
N SER A 136 -9.85 4.46 -16.34
CA SER A 136 -10.16 5.77 -15.73
C SER A 136 -9.94 5.83 -14.22
N GLY A 137 -9.65 4.69 -13.59
CA GLY A 137 -9.35 4.63 -12.16
C GLY A 137 -7.89 4.94 -11.85
N HIS A 138 -7.61 5.16 -10.57
CA HIS A 138 -6.36 5.64 -10.04
C HIS A 138 -5.75 4.67 -9.06
N TYR A 139 -4.43 4.56 -9.08
CA TYR A 139 -3.69 3.77 -8.09
C TYR A 139 -2.39 4.45 -7.69
N GLN A 140 -1.80 4.00 -6.58
CA GLN A 140 -0.47 4.43 -6.18
C GLN A 140 0.57 3.67 -6.98
N HIS A 141 1.32 4.39 -7.80
CA HIS A 141 2.39 3.87 -8.63
C HIS A 141 3.74 4.29 -8.09
N GLY A 142 4.56 3.30 -7.77
CA GLY A 142 5.94 3.52 -7.38
C GLY A 142 6.86 3.41 -8.58
N THR A 143 7.60 4.49 -8.86
CA THR A 143 8.59 4.52 -9.95
C THR A 143 9.99 4.68 -9.41
N LEU A 144 10.94 3.99 -10.06
CA LEU A 144 12.35 4.11 -9.75
C LEU A 144 13.01 5.24 -10.54
N CYS A 145 13.47 6.30 -9.87
CA CYS A 145 14.13 7.42 -10.55
C CYS A 145 15.61 7.17 -10.90
N ILE A 146 16.28 6.15 -10.32
CA ILE A 146 17.72 5.91 -10.53
C ILE A 146 18.05 4.40 -10.49
N SER A 147 18.76 3.85 -11.48
CA SER A 147 19.28 2.47 -11.46
C SER A 147 20.61 2.42 -10.69
N ARG A 148 20.83 1.59 -9.65
CA ARG A 148 21.65 0.34 -9.74
C ARG A 148 21.96 -0.34 -8.39
N ALA A 149 21.16 -0.18 -7.33
CA ALA A 149 21.41 -0.85 -6.03
C ALA A 149 20.15 -1.52 -5.47
N ILE A 150 20.28 -2.44 -4.49
CA ILE A 150 19.15 -2.90 -3.68
C ILE A 150 18.52 -1.67 -3.04
N LYS A 151 17.23 -1.45 -3.30
CA LYS A 151 16.57 -0.20 -2.93
C LYS A 151 15.45 -0.49 -1.95
N ARG A 152 15.45 0.33 -0.91
CA ARG A 152 14.34 0.45 0.01
C ARG A 152 13.41 1.51 -0.53
N THR A 153 12.13 1.32 -0.30
CA THR A 153 11.11 2.36 -0.38
C THR A 153 10.20 2.22 0.81
N ALA A 154 9.63 3.33 1.24
CA ALA A 154 8.60 3.36 2.24
C ALA A 154 7.48 4.27 1.72
N LEU A 155 6.29 3.69 1.64
CA LEU A 155 5.06 4.45 1.54
C LEU A 155 4.51 4.58 2.95
N ILE A 156 4.38 5.81 3.45
CA ILE A 156 3.78 6.08 4.75
C ILE A 156 2.29 6.31 4.57
N PHE A 157 1.53 5.73 5.49
CA PHE A 157 0.17 6.13 5.75
C PHE A 157 0.07 6.52 7.22
N ASN A 158 -0.36 7.77 7.46
CA ASN A 158 -0.74 8.19 8.80
C ASN A 158 -2.09 7.55 9.11
N THR A 159 -2.08 6.38 9.73
CA THR A 159 -3.28 5.85 10.37
C THR A 159 -3.59 6.75 11.57
N MET A 160 -4.82 7.30 11.56
CA MET A 160 -5.36 8.05 12.69
C MET A 160 -5.32 7.22 13.96
N ASP A 161 -5.28 7.89 15.11
CA ASP A 161 -5.29 7.26 16.42
C ASP A 161 -6.45 6.26 16.55
N MET A 162 -6.14 4.96 16.64
CA MET A 162 -7.16 3.91 16.82
C MET A 162 -7.97 4.07 18.12
N GLN A 163 -7.54 4.94 19.05
CA GLN A 163 -8.30 5.28 20.27
C GLN A 163 -9.35 6.39 20.06
N GLU A 164 -9.24 7.25 19.04
CA GLU A 164 -10.21 8.33 18.82
C GLU A 164 -11.55 7.81 18.24
N ILE A 165 -11.57 6.58 17.75
CA ILE A 165 -12.75 5.95 17.13
C ILE A 165 -13.56 5.15 18.17
N GLY A 166 -13.08 5.05 19.42
CA GLY A 166 -13.64 4.21 20.47
C GLY A 166 -14.38 4.91 21.62
N THR A 167 -14.42 6.25 21.68
CA THR A 167 -15.21 6.94 22.72
C THR A 167 -16.61 7.27 22.21
N LYS A 168 -17.51 6.27 22.24
CA LYS A 168 -18.92 6.63 22.42
C LYS A 168 -19.05 7.36 23.77
N PRO A 169 -19.64 8.57 23.84
CA PRO A 169 -20.12 9.07 25.11
C PRO A 169 -21.17 8.09 25.64
N VAL A 170 -21.08 7.84 26.94
CA VAL A 170 -21.96 6.98 27.75
C VAL A 170 -23.43 7.35 27.56
#